data_AF-A0A7K3WX19-F1
#
_entry.id   AF-A0A7K3WX19-F1
#
_cell.length_a   1.000
_cell.length_b   1.000
_cell.length_c   1.000
_cell.angle_alpha   90.00
_cell.angle_beta   90.00
_cell.angle_gamma   90.00
#
_symmetry.space_group_name_H-M   'P 1'
#
loop_
_entity.id
_entity.type
_entity.pdbx_description
1 polymer ?
#
loop_
_entity_poly.entity_id
_entity_poly.type
_entity_poly.pdbx_seq_one_letter_code
_entity_poly.pdbx_strand_id
1 'polypeptide(L)'
;MPVSPYRLRPDEGETYWFLGNLCTVKAGGRHTHDRLTVAEFVNPPGFAPPLHRHQVEDEMFYLLSGTARFHCAGESFTAGPGDFVLLPTGLAHSFLVGPDEPLHALQITTPAGFERFAAEAGMPAPERRLPDPGPIDPAALGHAAARNGIELLGPPPQA
;
A
#
# COMPACT_ATOMS: atom_id res chain seq x y z
N MET A 1 -24.04 3.73 9.97
CA MET A 1 -24.25 2.65 10.96
C MET A 1 -23.22 2.84 12.06
N PRO A 2 -23.55 2.63 13.35
CA PRO A 2 -22.54 2.64 14.40
C PRO A 2 -21.53 1.51 14.18
N VAL A 3 -20.25 1.80 14.35
CA VAL A 3 -19.17 0.80 14.26
C VAL A 3 -19.01 0.14 15.62
N SER A 4 -19.10 -1.19 15.66
CA SER A 4 -18.84 -1.98 16.87
C SER A 4 -17.34 -2.27 17.02
N PRO A 5 -16.82 -2.40 18.25
CA PRO A 5 -15.44 -2.83 18.46
C PRO A 5 -15.22 -4.26 17.94
N TYR A 6 -14.04 -4.53 17.41
CA TYR A 6 -13.64 -5.86 16.94
C TYR A 6 -12.14 -6.11 17.16
N ARG A 7 -11.75 -7.38 17.12
CA ARG A 7 -10.36 -7.85 17.10
C ARG A 7 -10.17 -8.65 15.81
N LEU A 8 -9.06 -8.44 15.12
CA LEU A 8 -8.58 -9.32 14.06
C LEU A 8 -7.34 -10.09 14.53
N ARG A 9 -7.28 -11.37 14.20
CA ARG A 9 -6.06 -12.20 14.24
C ARG A 9 -5.13 -11.81 13.07
N PRO A 10 -3.86 -12.25 13.08
CA PRO A 10 -2.93 -11.96 11.98
C PRO A 10 -3.51 -12.35 10.60
N ASP A 11 -4.21 -13.48 10.52
CA ASP A 11 -4.84 -14.03 9.32
C ASP A 11 -6.25 -13.52 9.05
N GLU A 12 -6.73 -12.51 9.76
CA GLU A 12 -8.06 -11.93 9.56
C GLU A 12 -7.98 -10.52 8.94
N GLY A 13 -9.05 -10.12 8.24
CA GLY A 13 -9.12 -8.91 7.42
C GLY A 13 -9.57 -9.22 6.00
N GLU A 14 -9.96 -8.18 5.26
CA GLU A 14 -10.28 -8.29 3.84
C GLU A 14 -8.98 -8.30 3.03
N THR A 15 -8.80 -9.29 2.17
CA THR A 15 -7.54 -9.50 1.46
C THR A 15 -7.67 -9.27 -0.04
N TYR A 16 -6.69 -8.56 -0.60
CA TYR A 16 -6.58 -8.28 -2.01
C TYR A 16 -5.18 -8.65 -2.52
N TRP A 17 -5.12 -9.29 -3.68
CA TRP A 17 -3.91 -9.31 -4.50
C TRP A 17 -3.87 -8.00 -5.27
N PHE A 18 -2.88 -7.17 -4.98
CA PHE A 18 -2.78 -5.79 -5.49
C PHE A 18 -1.34 -5.50 -5.91
N LEU A 19 -1.13 -5.26 -7.21
CA LEU A 19 0.20 -5.00 -7.80
C LEU A 19 1.27 -6.07 -7.49
N GLY A 20 0.88 -7.34 -7.37
CA GLY A 20 1.80 -8.41 -6.99
C GLY A 20 2.04 -8.56 -5.48
N ASN A 21 1.36 -7.75 -4.67
CA ASN A 21 1.43 -7.79 -3.21
C ASN A 21 0.21 -8.50 -2.62
N LEU A 22 0.33 -8.89 -1.35
CA LEU A 22 -0.82 -9.23 -0.52
C LEU A 22 -1.17 -8.04 0.37
N CYS A 23 -2.31 -7.41 0.13
CA CYS A 23 -2.88 -6.35 0.95
C CYS A 23 -3.98 -6.95 1.84
N THR A 24 -3.91 -6.72 3.15
CA THR A 24 -4.93 -7.13 4.12
C THR A 24 -5.47 -5.90 4.85
N VAL A 25 -6.67 -5.47 4.51
CA VAL A 25 -7.35 -4.33 5.13
C VAL A 25 -7.80 -4.73 6.53
N LYS A 26 -7.22 -4.07 7.55
CA LYS A 26 -7.55 -4.27 8.97
C LYS A 26 -8.63 -3.30 9.44
N ALA A 27 -8.60 -2.06 8.93
CA ALA A 27 -9.63 -1.04 9.13
C ALA A 27 -9.70 -0.17 7.85
N GLY A 28 -10.89 0.28 7.49
CA GLY A 28 -11.14 1.09 6.29
C GLY A 28 -12.24 2.09 6.57
N GLY A 29 -12.65 2.90 5.59
CA GLY A 29 -13.53 4.05 5.82
C GLY A 29 -14.83 3.72 6.56
N ARG A 30 -15.45 2.58 6.23
CA ARG A 30 -16.68 2.10 6.89
C ARG A 30 -16.49 1.80 8.38
N HIS A 31 -15.27 1.50 8.81
CA HIS A 31 -14.90 1.20 10.20
C HIS A 31 -14.41 2.45 10.94
N THR A 32 -13.84 3.42 10.22
CA THR A 32 -13.14 4.57 10.81
C THR A 32 -13.90 5.89 10.66
N HIS A 33 -15.10 5.86 10.08
CA HIS A 33 -15.86 7.05 9.68
C HIS A 33 -15.09 7.90 8.66
N ASP A 34 -14.53 7.21 7.66
CA ASP A 34 -13.68 7.75 6.58
C ASP A 34 -12.44 8.52 7.05
N ARG A 35 -12.02 8.33 8.31
CA ARG A 35 -10.87 9.04 8.88
C ARG A 35 -9.53 8.47 8.47
N LEU A 36 -9.41 7.14 8.38
CA LEU A 36 -8.16 6.49 8.00
C LEU A 36 -8.40 5.06 7.51
N THR A 37 -7.45 4.55 6.74
CA THR A 37 -7.35 3.15 6.37
C THR A 37 -6.08 2.56 6.97
N VAL A 38 -6.17 1.35 7.50
CA VAL A 38 -5.04 0.55 7.98
C VAL A 38 -5.03 -0.75 7.20
N ALA A 39 -3.95 -0.99 6.46
CA ALA A 39 -3.73 -2.21 5.72
C ALA A 39 -2.38 -2.81 6.11
N GLU A 40 -2.34 -4.13 6.27
CA GLU A 40 -1.11 -4.89 6.37
C GLU A 40 -0.69 -5.30 4.95
N PHE A 41 0.57 -5.08 4.61
CA PHE A 41 1.13 -5.38 3.31
C PHE A 41 2.27 -6.39 3.44
N VAL A 42 2.26 -7.39 2.55
CA VAL A 42 3.42 -8.21 2.24
C VAL A 42 3.80 -7.92 0.80
N ASN A 43 5.01 -7.36 0.61
CA ASN A 43 5.54 -6.98 -0.70
C ASN A 43 6.72 -7.89 -1.06
N PRO A 44 6.80 -8.45 -2.28
CA PRO A 44 7.89 -9.33 -2.64
C PRO A 44 9.24 -8.59 -2.74
N PRO A 45 10.37 -9.31 -2.60
CA PRO A 45 11.70 -8.73 -2.84
C PRO A 45 11.80 -8.02 -4.19
N GLY A 46 12.41 -6.84 -4.22
CA GLY A 46 12.55 -6.04 -5.44
C GLY A 46 11.26 -5.40 -5.95
N PHE A 47 10.12 -5.53 -5.24
CA PHE A 47 8.90 -4.80 -5.58
C PHE A 47 9.11 -3.29 -5.49
N ALA A 48 8.48 -2.56 -6.41
CA ALA A 48 8.32 -1.13 -6.33
C ALA A 48 6.99 -0.71 -6.97
N PRO A 49 6.18 0.15 -6.34
CA PRO A 49 5.05 0.76 -7.01
C PRO A 49 5.54 1.76 -8.08
N PRO A 50 4.68 2.17 -9.03
CA PRO A 50 4.97 3.31 -9.90
C PRO A 50 5.28 4.56 -9.08
N LEU A 51 6.03 5.51 -9.63
CA LEU A 51 6.11 6.85 -9.04
C LEU A 51 4.71 7.45 -9.01
N HIS A 52 4.23 7.87 -7.85
CA HIS A 52 2.86 8.33 -7.69
C HIS A 52 2.74 9.44 -6.65
N ARG A 53 1.55 10.06 -6.61
CA ARG A 53 1.18 11.09 -5.66
C ARG A 53 -0.26 10.89 -5.20
N HIS A 54 -0.47 10.85 -3.89
CA HIS A 54 -1.80 10.94 -3.29
C HIS A 54 -2.23 12.41 -3.28
N GLN A 55 -3.44 12.70 -3.78
CA GLN A 55 -3.97 14.07 -3.86
C GLN A 55 -4.63 14.51 -2.56
N VAL A 56 -5.05 13.56 -1.73
CA VAL A 56 -5.82 13.83 -0.50
C VAL A 56 -5.31 13.07 0.73
N GLU A 57 -4.57 11.98 0.54
CA GLU A 57 -4.11 11.14 1.65
C GLU A 57 -2.63 11.41 1.98
N ASP A 58 -2.31 11.51 3.27
CA ASP A 58 -0.96 11.19 3.74
C ASP A 58 -0.82 9.66 3.75
N GLU A 59 0.31 9.15 3.29
CA GLU A 59 0.64 7.73 3.35
C GLU A 59 1.76 7.50 4.37
N MET A 60 1.56 6.52 5.25
CA MET A 60 2.51 6.20 6.29
C MET A 60 2.78 4.71 6.32
N PHE A 61 4.02 4.33 6.65
CA PHE A 61 4.42 2.95 6.84
C PHE A 61 5.02 2.75 8.21
N TYR A 62 4.65 1.65 8.87
CA TYR A 62 5.39 1.11 10.01
C TYR A 62 5.90 -0.28 9.63
N LEU A 63 7.22 -0.44 9.58
CA LEU A 63 7.83 -1.65 9.05
C LEU A 63 7.96 -2.74 10.13
N LEU A 64 7.55 -3.96 9.78
CA LEU A 64 7.53 -5.13 10.67
C LEU A 64 8.69 -6.09 10.38
N SER A 65 9.02 -6.30 9.11
CA SER A 65 10.17 -7.10 8.64
C SER A 65 10.61 -6.64 7.24
N GLY A 66 11.82 -7.04 6.83
CA GLY A 66 12.40 -6.61 5.56
C GLY A 66 12.85 -5.15 5.58
N THR A 67 13.34 -4.68 4.43
CA THR A 67 13.82 -3.31 4.24
C THR A 67 13.31 -2.72 2.94
N ALA A 68 13.16 -1.39 2.90
CA ALA A 68 12.86 -0.68 1.66
C ALA A 68 13.58 0.66 1.61
N ARG A 69 13.94 1.07 0.38
CA ARG A 69 14.45 2.40 0.08
C ARG A 69 13.29 3.27 -0.36
N PHE A 70 12.92 4.25 0.46
CA PHE A 70 11.88 5.22 0.16
C PHE A 70 12.46 6.42 -0.58
N HIS A 71 11.66 6.97 -1.48
CA HIS A 71 11.97 8.17 -2.24
C HIS A 71 10.78 9.13 -2.16
N CYS A 72 10.98 10.34 -1.66
CA CYS A 72 9.92 11.34 -1.54
C CYS A 72 10.52 12.74 -1.62
N ALA A 73 9.91 13.63 -2.41
CA ALA A 73 10.35 15.03 -2.54
C ALA A 73 11.85 15.24 -2.82
N GLY A 74 12.49 14.30 -3.53
CA GLY A 74 13.91 14.34 -3.87
C GLY A 74 14.85 13.78 -2.78
N GLU A 75 14.31 13.41 -1.62
CA GLU A 75 15.06 12.71 -0.57
C GLU A 75 14.94 11.20 -0.73
N SER A 76 15.97 10.49 -0.28
CA SER A 76 16.02 9.03 -0.31
C SER A 76 16.57 8.50 1.00
N PHE A 77 15.89 7.52 1.59
CA PHE A 77 16.32 6.91 2.84
C PHE A 77 15.88 5.45 2.90
N THR A 78 16.69 4.63 3.55
CA THR A 78 16.37 3.22 3.82
C THR A 78 15.69 3.12 5.17
N ALA A 79 14.60 2.35 5.24
CA ALA A 79 13.90 2.01 6.47
C ALA A 79 13.83 0.49 6.62
N GLY A 80 13.88 0.02 7.87
CA GLY A 80 13.77 -1.38 8.25
C GLY A 80 12.84 -1.58 9.47
N PRO A 81 12.88 -2.76 10.09
CA PRO A 81 11.91 -3.13 11.13
C PRO A 81 11.93 -2.17 12.32
N GLY A 82 10.75 -1.68 12.71
CA GLY A 82 10.57 -0.69 13.78
C GLY A 82 10.64 0.77 13.32
N ASP A 83 11.08 1.03 12.09
CA ASP A 83 11.07 2.37 11.53
C ASP A 83 9.66 2.78 11.08
N PHE A 84 9.38 4.07 11.22
CA PHE A 84 8.18 4.73 10.72
C PHE A 84 8.55 5.67 9.57
N VAL A 85 7.74 5.65 8.52
CA VAL A 85 7.89 6.51 7.34
C VAL A 85 6.59 7.29 7.13
N LEU A 86 6.71 8.59 6.89
CA LEU A 86 5.61 9.45 6.46
C LEU A 86 5.92 9.97 5.05
N LEU A 87 4.95 9.82 4.16
CA LEU A 87 4.92 10.32 2.79
C LEU A 87 3.76 11.32 2.69
N PRO A 88 4.02 12.63 2.84
CA PRO A 88 2.96 13.62 2.90
C PRO A 88 2.16 13.74 1.60
N THR A 89 0.88 14.08 1.76
CA THR A 89 -0.07 14.37 0.69
C THR A 89 0.54 15.37 -0.31
N GLY A 90 0.33 15.13 -1.60
CA GLY A 90 0.75 16.05 -2.66
C GLY A 90 2.23 15.94 -3.04
N LEU A 91 3.04 15.17 -2.31
CA LEU A 91 4.43 14.91 -2.66
C LEU A 91 4.55 13.61 -3.46
N ALA A 92 5.28 13.65 -4.57
CA ALA A 92 5.55 12.47 -5.38
C ALA A 92 6.50 11.53 -4.63
N HIS A 93 6.14 10.25 -4.58
CA HIS A 93 6.91 9.24 -3.87
C HIS A 93 6.81 7.85 -4.51
N SER A 94 7.75 7.00 -4.10
CA SER A 94 7.81 5.57 -4.37
C SER A 94 8.70 4.90 -3.33
N PHE A 95 8.75 3.58 -3.31
CA PHE A 95 9.77 2.82 -2.59
C PHE A 95 10.27 1.63 -3.41
N LEU A 96 11.41 1.07 -3.02
CA LEU A 96 11.95 -0.17 -3.57
C LEU A 96 12.25 -1.13 -2.43
N VAL A 97 11.60 -2.30 -2.45
CA VAL A 97 11.83 -3.38 -1.48
C VAL A 97 13.22 -3.98 -1.70
N GLY A 98 13.93 -4.27 -0.60
CA GLY A 98 15.22 -4.93 -0.62
C GLY A 98 15.19 -6.30 -1.30
N PRO A 99 16.35 -6.84 -1.72
CA PRO A 99 16.41 -8.07 -2.50
C PRO A 99 16.34 -9.36 -1.67
N ASP A 100 16.52 -9.28 -0.35
CA ASP A 100 16.80 -10.45 0.49
C ASP A 100 15.53 -11.14 1.01
N GLU A 101 14.52 -10.38 1.41
CA GLU A 101 13.28 -10.90 2.00
C GLU A 101 12.07 -9.98 1.69
N PRO A 102 10.83 -10.50 1.75
CA PRO A 102 9.63 -9.68 1.60
C PRO A 102 9.56 -8.54 2.64
N LEU A 103 9.07 -7.38 2.23
CA LEU A 103 8.75 -6.29 3.15
C LEU A 103 7.37 -6.53 3.76
N HIS A 104 7.33 -6.64 5.09
CA HIS A 104 6.06 -6.62 5.84
C HIS A 104 5.89 -5.27 6.50
N ALA A 105 4.75 -4.62 6.27
CA ALA A 105 4.48 -3.29 6.80
C ALA A 105 3.01 -3.11 7.14
N LEU A 106 2.73 -2.24 8.11
CA LEU A 106 1.43 -1.58 8.19
C LEU A 106 1.49 -0.32 7.34
N GLN A 107 0.65 -0.24 6.32
CA GLN A 107 0.35 0.98 5.61
C GLN A 107 -0.86 1.64 6.27
N ILE A 108 -0.74 2.93 6.55
CA ILE A 108 -1.80 3.76 7.14
C ILE A 108 -2.01 4.94 6.20
N THR A 109 -3.24 5.19 5.77
CA THR A 109 -3.59 6.38 4.99
C THR A 109 -4.64 7.21 5.70
N THR A 110 -4.54 8.54 5.59
CA THR A 110 -5.52 9.48 6.15
C THR A 110 -5.74 10.65 5.18
N PRO A 111 -6.98 10.96 4.78
CA PRO A 111 -8.24 10.28 5.09
C PRO A 111 -8.32 8.83 4.58
N ALA A 112 -9.41 8.13 4.89
CA ALA A 112 -9.62 6.78 4.34
C ALA A 112 -9.93 6.82 2.84
N GLY A 113 -9.58 5.75 2.12
CA GLY A 113 -9.84 5.65 0.68
C GLY A 113 -9.03 4.56 0.01
N PHE A 114 -7.80 4.36 0.45
CA PHE A 114 -6.88 3.39 -0.13
C PHE A 114 -7.43 1.95 -0.22
N GLU A 115 -8.28 1.51 0.71
CA GLU A 115 -8.90 0.18 0.64
C GLU A 115 -9.79 0.00 -0.60
N ARG A 116 -10.40 1.10 -1.06
CA ARG A 116 -11.24 1.13 -2.27
C ARG A 116 -10.36 1.04 -3.51
N PHE A 117 -9.23 1.75 -3.51
CA PHE A 117 -8.23 1.62 -4.57
C PHE A 117 -7.68 0.19 -4.67
N ALA A 118 -7.28 -0.41 -3.54
CA ALA A 118 -6.79 -1.78 -3.51
C ALA A 118 -7.83 -2.79 -4.04
N ALA A 119 -9.11 -2.60 -3.70
CA ALA A 119 -10.21 -3.43 -4.19
C ALA A 119 -10.48 -3.24 -5.69
N GLU A 120 -10.29 -2.04 -6.22
CA GLU A 120 -10.59 -1.69 -7.60
C GLU A 120 -9.46 -2.03 -8.58
N ALA A 121 -8.21 -1.77 -8.18
CA ALA A 121 -7.02 -2.06 -8.98
C ALA A 121 -6.47 -3.47 -8.76
N GLY A 122 -6.88 -4.14 -7.69
CA GLY A 122 -6.53 -5.51 -7.38
C GLY A 122 -7.69 -6.47 -7.63
N MET A 123 -7.63 -7.61 -6.94
CA MET A 123 -8.72 -8.57 -6.88
C MET A 123 -8.76 -9.21 -5.48
N PRO A 124 -9.92 -9.70 -5.00
CA PRO A 124 -9.96 -10.49 -3.77
C PRO A 124 -8.95 -11.63 -3.83
N ALA A 125 -8.08 -11.70 -2.81
CA ALA A 125 -7.05 -12.73 -2.76
C ALA A 125 -7.71 -14.09 -2.48
N PRO A 126 -7.55 -15.10 -3.36
CA PRO A 126 -8.08 -16.44 -3.11
C PRO A 126 -7.33 -17.15 -1.98
N GLU A 127 -6.07 -16.76 -1.74
CA GLU A 127 -5.19 -17.31 -0.72
C GLU A 127 -4.42 -16.18 -0.01
N ARG A 128 -4.08 -16.39 1.26
CA ARG A 128 -3.27 -15.45 2.06
C ARG A 128 -1.78 -15.68 1.84
N ARG A 129 -1.35 -15.51 0.60
CA ARG A 129 0.05 -15.52 0.17
C ARG A 129 0.28 -14.46 -0.90
N LEU A 130 1.54 -14.18 -1.19
CA LEU A 130 1.90 -13.41 -2.39
C LEU A 130 1.34 -14.12 -3.64
N PRO A 131 0.77 -13.37 -4.59
CA PRO A 131 0.39 -13.92 -5.89
C PRO A 131 1.63 -14.38 -6.66
N ASP A 132 1.42 -15.28 -7.61
CA ASP A 132 2.46 -15.61 -8.58
C ASP A 132 2.70 -14.39 -9.50
N PRO A 133 3.94 -14.13 -9.95
CA PRO A 133 4.23 -13.00 -10.83
C PRO A 133 3.35 -13.02 -12.08
N GLY A 134 2.75 -11.86 -12.38
CA GLY A 134 1.82 -11.71 -13.49
C GLY A 134 1.84 -10.30 -14.06
N PRO A 135 1.30 -10.11 -15.28
CA PRO A 135 1.23 -8.80 -15.88
C PRO A 135 0.29 -7.88 -15.08
N ILE A 136 0.70 -6.62 -14.94
CA ILE A 136 -0.15 -5.54 -14.44
C ILE A 136 -0.58 -4.72 -15.65
N ASP A 137 -1.88 -4.53 -15.84
CA ASP A 137 -2.42 -3.65 -16.88
C ASP A 137 -2.22 -2.18 -16.46
N PRO A 138 -1.33 -1.42 -17.12
CA PRO A 138 -1.05 -0.04 -16.71
C PRO A 138 -2.23 0.90 -16.95
N ALA A 139 -3.06 0.63 -17.97
CA ALA A 139 -4.22 1.46 -18.28
C ALA A 139 -5.32 1.26 -17.24
N ALA A 140 -5.61 0.00 -16.88
CA ALA A 140 -6.56 -0.30 -15.81
C ALA A 140 -6.09 0.28 -14.47
N LEU A 141 -4.80 0.14 -14.14
CA LEU A 141 -4.21 0.72 -12.94
C LEU A 141 -4.32 2.24 -12.92
N GLY A 142 -3.97 2.92 -14.03
CA GLY A 142 -4.05 4.37 -14.13
C GLY A 142 -5.48 4.90 -13.97
N HIS A 143 -6.47 4.21 -14.56
CA HIS A 143 -7.88 4.57 -14.40
C HIS A 143 -8.33 4.41 -12.94
N ALA A 144 -7.96 3.31 -12.29
CA ALA A 144 -8.32 3.07 -10.90
C ALA A 144 -7.64 4.06 -9.94
N ALA A 145 -6.35 4.36 -10.18
CA ALA A 145 -5.61 5.36 -9.40
C ALA A 145 -6.30 6.73 -9.49
N ALA A 146 -6.62 7.19 -10.70
CA ALA A 146 -7.27 8.48 -10.91
C ALA A 146 -8.63 8.59 -10.21
N ARG A 147 -9.46 7.53 -10.23
CA ARG A 147 -10.76 7.51 -9.53
C ARG A 147 -10.62 7.57 -8.01
N ASN A 148 -9.48 7.15 -7.47
CA ASN A 148 -9.20 7.11 -6.04
C ASN A 148 -8.26 8.25 -5.60
N GLY A 149 -8.08 9.29 -6.41
CA GLY A 149 -7.27 10.46 -6.02
C GLY A 149 -5.77 10.19 -5.98
N ILE A 150 -5.29 9.21 -6.75
CA ILE A 150 -3.88 8.88 -6.90
C ILE A 150 -3.46 9.18 -8.33
N GLU A 151 -2.39 9.94 -8.48
CA GLU A 151 -1.81 10.28 -9.77
C GLU A 151 -0.55 9.46 -10.01
N LEU A 152 -0.51 8.72 -11.12
CA LEU A 152 0.69 8.02 -11.56
C LEU A 152 1.56 8.97 -12.38
N LEU A 153 2.81 9.15 -11.96
CA LEU A 153 3.73 10.15 -12.49
C LEU A 153 4.87 9.53 -13.31
N GLY A 154 5.09 8.22 -13.19
CA GLY A 154 6.16 7.54 -13.90
C GLY A 154 6.22 6.04 -13.62
N PRO A 155 7.14 5.32 -14.28
CA PRO A 155 7.35 3.91 -14.03
C PRO A 155 7.88 3.65 -12.60
N PRO A 156 7.84 2.40 -12.12
CA PRO A 156 8.53 2.02 -10.90
C PRO A 156 10.02 2.34 -10.96
N PRO A 157 10.65 2.71 -9.83
CA PRO A 157 12.10 2.87 -9.74
C PRO A 157 12.82 1.57 -10.08
N GLN A 158 13.99 1.70 -10.70
CA GLN A 158 14.89 0.58 -10.96
C GLN A 158 15.87 0.43 -9.78
N ALA A 159 16.37 -0.80 -9.59
CA ALA A 159 17.28 -1.15 -8.51
C ALA A 159 18.61 -0.39 -8.56
#